data_AF-A0A819K7C6-F1
#
_entry.id   AF-A0A819K7C6-F1
#
_cell.length_a   1.000
_cell.length_b   1.000
_cell.length_c   1.000
_cell.angle_alpha   90.00
_cell.angle_beta   90.00
_cell.angle_gamma   90.00
#
_symmetry.space_group_name_H-M   'P 1'
#
loop_
_entity.id
_entity.type
_entity.pdbx_description
1 polymer ?
#
loop_
_entity_poly.entity_id
_entity_poly.type
_entity_poly.pdbx_seq_one_letter_code
_entity_poly.pdbx_strand_id
1 'polypeptide(L)' 'GRVLACIASKPGQCGRCDGYVLEGKELDFYMKKIKQKKSK' A
#
# COMPACT_ATOMS: atom_id res chain seq x y z
N GLY A 1 -14.23 2.07 -7.41
CA GLY A 1 -12.96 1.33 -7.51
C GLY A 1 -12.06 1.72 -6.36
N ARG A 2 -11.31 0.78 -5.78
CA ARG A 2 -10.31 1.05 -4.74
C ARG A 2 -8.93 0.70 -5.31
N VAL A 3 -7.93 1.52 -5.05
CA VAL A 3 -6.53 1.30 -5.47
C VAL A 3 -5.64 1.07 -4.25
N LEU A 4 -4.58 0.28 -4.42
CA LEU A 4 -3.56 0.11 -3.40
C LEU A 4 -2.43 1.10 -3.66
N ALA A 5 -2.02 1.83 -2.62
CA ALA A 5 -0.97 2.83 -2.69
C ALA A 5 -0.06 2.70 -1.47
N CYS A 6 1.22 3.02 -1.65
CA CYS A 6 2.19 3.09 -0.57
C CYS A 6 2.34 4.54 -0.13
N ILE A 7 2.25 4.78 1.18
CA ILE A 7 2.50 6.10 1.76
C ILE A 7 4.02 6.25 1.89
N ALA A 8 4.61 7.16 1.11
CA ALA A 8 6.04 7.46 1.17
C ALA A 8 6.36 8.55 2.22
N SER A 9 5.33 9.22 2.73
CA SER A 9 5.44 10.30 3.70
C SER A 9 5.51 9.80 5.14
N LYS A 10 6.08 10.62 6.04
CA LYS A 10 6.00 10.45 7.49
C LYS A 10 4.93 11.39 8.06
N PRO A 11 3.66 10.98 8.12
CA PRO A 11 2.55 11.86 8.47
C PRO A 11 2.66 12.44 9.88
N GLY A 12 3.26 11.71 10.82
CA GLY A 12 3.45 12.16 12.19
C GLY A 12 4.45 13.31 12.38
N GLN A 13 5.17 13.71 11.34
CA GLN A 13 6.09 14.87 11.39
C GLN A 13 5.62 15.98 10.45
N CYS A 14 5.13 15.63 9.26
CA CYS A 14 4.77 16.61 8.23
C CYS A 14 3.26 16.91 8.15
N GLY A 15 2.39 16.13 8.80
CA GLY A 15 0.93 16.26 8.67
C GLY A 15 0.38 15.93 7.28
N ARG A 16 1.18 15.31 6.41
CA ARG A 16 0.82 14.94 5.03
C ARG A 16 1.02 13.46 4.77
N CYS A 17 0.13 12.91 3.95
CA CYS A 17 0.11 11.50 3.55
C CYS A 17 0.31 11.37 2.03
N ASP A 18 1.39 11.95 1.51
CA ASP A 18 1.76 11.76 0.11
C ASP A 18 2.31 10.35 -0.12
N GLY A 19 2.03 9.81 -1.30
CA GLY A 19 2.37 8.43 -1.66
C GLY A 19 2.19 8.18 -3.14
N TYR A 20 2.46 6.95 -3.55
CA TYR A 20 2.34 6.50 -4.95
C TYR A 20 1.51 5.24 -5.04
N VAL A 21 0.89 5.03 -6.20
CA VAL A 21 0.07 3.84 -6.47
C VAL A 21 1.00 2.64 -6.71
N LEU A 22 0.63 1.49 -6.16
CA LEU A 22 1.38 0.26 -6.37
C LEU A 22 1.07 -0.29 -7.77
N GLU A 23 2.10 -0.54 -8.56
CA GLU A 23 1.98 -1.05 -9.92
C GLU A 23 2.84 -2.30 -10.16
N GLY A 24 2.45 -3.10 -11.16
CA GLY A 24 3.21 -4.26 -11.63
C GLY A 24 3.52 -5.31 -10.55
N LYS A 25 4.81 -5.64 -10.40
CA LYS A 25 5.30 -6.72 -9.50
C LYS A 25 5.06 -6.40 -8.02
N GLU A 26 5.10 -5.12 -7.65
CA GLU A 26 4.94 -4.71 -6.26
C GLU A 26 3.49 -4.89 -5.78
N LEU A 27 2.53 -4.61 -6.67
CA LEU A 27 1.10 -4.88 -6.42
C LEU A 27 0.84 -6.37 -6.20
N ASP A 28 1.37 -7.25 -7.04
CA ASP A 28 1.19 -8.70 -6.91
C ASP A 28 1.74 -9.24 -5.58
N PHE A 29 2.92 -8.75 -5.17
CA PHE A 29 3.54 -9.12 -3.89
C PHE A 29 2.66 -8.76 -2.69
N TYR A 30 2.22 -7.51 -2.59
CA TYR A 30 1.37 -7.08 -1.49
C TYR A 30 -0.01 -7.72 -1.54
N MET A 31 -0.57 -7.94 -2.72
CA MET A 31 -1.87 -8.60 -2.87
C MET A 31 -1.84 -10.05 -2.39
N LYS A 32 -0.77 -10.81 -2.70
CA LYS A 32 -0.55 -12.16 -2.16
C LYS A 32 -0.44 -12.15 -0.63
N LYS A 33 0.27 -11.18 -0.07
CA LYS A 33 0.45 -11.06 1.39
C LYS A 33 -0.86 -10.71 2.11
N ILE A 34 -1.64 -9.79 1.55
CA ILE A 34 -2.96 -9.38 2.10
C ILE A 34 -3.94 -10.55 2.06
N LYS A 35 -4.00 -11.29 0.93
CA LYS A 35 -4.88 -12.47 0.80
C LYS A 35 -4.56 -13.54 1.85
N GLN A 36 -3.27 -13.85 2.05
CA GLN A 36 -2.84 -14.82 3.06
C GLN A 36 -3.21 -14.38 4.49
N LYS A 37 -3.02 -13.09 4.82
CA LYS A 37 -3.37 -12.56 6.15
C LYS A 37 -4.88 -12.58 6.42
N LYS A 38 -5.72 -12.42 5.38
CA LYS A 38 -7.18 -12.45 5.50
C LYS A 38 -7.77 -13.86 5.63
N SER A 39 -7.03 -14.87 5.18
CA SER A 39 -7.47 -16.28 5.21
C SER A 39 -7.18 -16.98 6.53
N LYS A 40 -6.70 -16.26 7.55
CA LYS A 40 -6.42 -16.76 8.90
C LYS A 40 -7.35 -16.08 9.89
#